data_AF-A0A920L6C0-F1
#
_entry.id   AF-A0A920L6C0-F1
#
_cell.length_a   1.000
_cell.length_b   1.000
_cell.length_c   1.000
_cell.angle_alpha   90.00
_cell.angle_beta   90.00
_cell.angle_gamma   90.00
#
_symmetry.space_group_name_H-M   'P 1'
#
loop_
_entity.id
_entity.type
_entity.pdbx_description
1 polymer ?
#
loop_
_entity_poly.entity_id
_entity_poly.type
_entity_poly.pdbx_seq_one_letter_code
_entity_poly.pdbx_strand_id
1 'polypeptide(L)' 'MGPKDIELRIYSSHQEALDFGVNPAEKTINAAVEAGGAVKGAGTFAKSSYGAYIVSGNAIMLCQVQIEVCDELAEGLK' A
#
# COMPACT_ATOMS: atom_id res chain seq x y z
N MET A 1 -14.58 10.33 9.50
CA MET A 1 -13.40 10.08 8.64
C MET A 1 -13.94 9.77 7.24
N GLY A 2 -13.34 10.32 6.19
CA GLY A 2 -13.79 10.07 4.81
C GLY A 2 -13.35 8.70 4.28
N PRO A 3 -13.72 8.35 3.04
CA PRO A 3 -13.25 7.14 2.37
C PRO A 3 -11.72 7.02 2.42
N LYS A 4 -11.25 5.76 2.48
CA LYS A 4 -9.82 5.44 2.47
C LYS A 4 -9.44 4.86 1.12
N ASP A 5 -8.26 5.22 0.63
CA ASP A 5 -7.74 4.74 -0.65
C ASP A 5 -6.95 3.44 -0.47
N ILE A 6 -7.01 2.58 -1.48
CA ILE A 6 -6.14 1.41 -1.61
C ILE A 6 -5.59 1.32 -3.02
N GLU A 7 -4.41 0.74 -3.16
CA GLU A 7 -3.88 0.30 -4.45
C GLU A 7 -3.80 -1.22 -4.47
N LEU A 8 -4.44 -1.84 -5.46
CA LEU A 8 -4.41 -3.28 -5.66
C LEU A 8 -3.52 -3.62 -6.85
N ARG A 9 -2.51 -4.46 -6.63
CA ARG A 9 -1.62 -5.00 -7.67
C ARG A 9 -1.87 -6.49 -7.78
N ILE A 10 -2.33 -6.96 -8.93
CA ILE A 10 -2.66 -8.38 -9.16
C ILE A 10 -1.57 -9.00 -10.04
N TYR A 11 -1.09 -10.17 -9.64
CA TYR A 11 -0.04 -10.95 -10.31
C TYR A 11 -0.61 -12.25 -10.87
N SER A 12 0.13 -12.95 -11.72
CA SER A 12 -0.37 -14.19 -12.33
C SER A 12 -0.48 -15.34 -11.32
N SER A 13 0.33 -15.30 -10.26
CA SER A 13 0.33 -16.30 -9.19
C SER A 13 0.73 -15.68 -7.84
N HIS A 14 0.51 -16.43 -6.76
CA HIS A 14 1.01 -16.05 -5.43
C HIS A 14 2.53 -15.89 -5.41
N GLN A 15 3.26 -16.80 -6.07
CA GLN A 15 4.71 -16.74 -6.16
C GLN A 15 5.19 -15.47 -6.87
N GLU A 16 4.54 -15.07 -7.96
CA GLU A 16 4.87 -13.80 -8.63
C GLU A 16 4.59 -12.58 -7.76
N ALA A 17 3.53 -12.59 -6.96
CA ALA A 17 3.26 -11.51 -6.02
C ALA A 17 4.39 -11.39 -4.97
N LEU A 18 4.93 -12.51 -4.50
CA LEU A 18 6.09 -12.52 -3.61
C LEU A 18 7.35 -12.02 -4.31
N ASP A 19 7.68 -12.60 -5.46
CA ASP A 19 8.93 -12.36 -6.17
C ASP A 19 9.02 -10.93 -6.72
N PHE A 20 7.90 -10.39 -7.22
CA PHE A 20 7.87 -9.12 -7.94
C PHE A 20 7.06 -8.03 -7.25
N GLY A 21 6.23 -8.35 -6.26
CA GLY A 21 5.31 -7.40 -5.63
C GLY A 21 5.75 -6.90 -4.26
N VAL A 22 6.39 -7.73 -3.46
CA VAL A 22 6.80 -7.39 -2.08
C VAL A 22 7.82 -6.25 -2.06
N ASN A 23 8.93 -6.38 -2.80
CA ASN A 23 9.99 -5.35 -2.77
C ASN A 23 9.51 -3.97 -3.27
N PRO A 24 8.72 -3.87 -4.37
CA PRO A 24 8.10 -2.58 -4.73
C PRO A 24 7.11 -2.06 -3.71
N ALA A 25 6.34 -2.92 -3.02
CA ALA A 25 5.42 -2.50 -1.98
C ALA A 25 6.15 -1.90 -0.77
N GLU A 26 7.21 -2.57 -0.30
CA GLU A 26 8.08 -2.07 0.77
C GLU A 26 8.70 -0.72 0.43
N LYS A 27 9.26 -0.57 -0.78
CA LYS A 27 9.77 0.71 -1.26
C LYS A 27 8.69 1.79 -1.27
N THR A 28 7.47 1.43 -1.67
CA THR A 28 6.34 2.38 -1.73
C THR A 28 5.97 2.91 -0.35
N ILE A 29 5.91 2.04 0.67
CA ILE A 29 5.57 2.47 2.04
C ILE A 29 6.74 3.20 2.74
N ASN A 30 7.99 2.90 2.37
CA ASN A 30 9.18 3.53 2.95
C ASN A 30 9.57 4.85 2.26
N ALA A 31 9.12 5.10 1.03
CA ALA A 31 9.45 6.31 0.27
C ALA A 31 9.07 7.63 0.99
N ALA A 32 8.04 7.61 1.84
CA ALA A 32 7.63 8.75 2.66
C ALA A 32 8.61 9.04 3.82
N VAL A 33 9.24 7.98 4.37
CA VAL A 33 10.22 8.07 5.46
C VAL A 33 11.56 8.59 4.93
N GLU A 34 12.03 8.04 3.80
CA GLU A 34 13.29 8.44 3.17
C GLU A 34 13.29 9.89 2.67
N ALA A 35 12.11 10.44 2.38
CA ALA A 35 11.95 11.83 1.98
C ALA A 35 12.02 12.85 3.15
N GLY A 36 12.36 12.41 4.37
CA GLY A 36 12.54 13.29 5.54
C GLY A 36 11.29 13.49 6.41
N GLY A 37 10.28 12.63 6.27
CA GLY A 37 9.00 12.76 6.98
C GLY A 37 8.09 13.84 6.38
N ALA A 38 6.79 13.69 6.62
CA ALA A 38 5.70 14.43 5.97
C ALA A 38 6.07 15.85 5.55
N VAL A 39 6.04 16.11 4.24
CA VAL A 39 6.19 17.45 3.67
C VAL A 39 5.01 18.30 4.17
N LYS A 40 5.21 18.97 5.31
CA LYS A 40 4.30 20.00 5.80
C LYS A 40 4.44 21.20 4.88
N GLY A 41 3.55 21.31 3.90
CA GLY A 41 3.38 22.54 3.14
C GLY A 41 3.13 22.33 1.65
N ALA A 42 1.94 22.75 1.24
CA ALA A 42 1.59 23.33 -0.06
C ALA A 42 2.34 22.80 -1.31
N GLY A 43 1.64 21.96 -2.09
CA GLY A 43 1.74 22.06 -3.56
C GLY A 43 2.55 21.00 -4.31
N THR A 44 2.90 19.87 -3.72
CA THR A 44 3.47 18.74 -4.48
C THR A 44 2.77 17.43 -4.10
N PHE A 45 1.63 17.18 -4.72
CA PHE A 45 0.93 15.90 -4.61
C PHE A 45 1.78 14.81 -5.27
N ALA A 46 2.32 13.90 -4.44
CA ALA A 46 2.66 12.49 -4.73
C ALA A 46 3.96 12.08 -4.02
N LYS A 47 3.86 11.71 -2.74
CA LYS A 47 4.87 10.84 -2.08
C LYS A 47 4.13 9.92 -1.10
N SER A 48 3.69 8.78 -1.66
CA SER A 48 2.96 7.65 -1.07
C SER A 48 2.07 7.97 0.14
N SER A 49 0.76 8.07 -0.08
CA SER A 49 -0.27 8.05 0.96
C SER A 49 -0.40 6.69 1.66
N TYR A 50 0.38 5.68 1.24
CA TYR A 50 0.34 4.33 1.75
C TYR A 50 1.37 4.13 2.86
N GLY A 51 0.94 3.58 4.00
CA GLY A 51 1.79 3.32 5.17
C GLY A 51 1.95 1.85 5.49
N ALA A 52 1.17 0.98 4.86
CA ALA A 52 1.23 -0.46 5.05
C ALA A 52 0.87 -1.18 3.75
N TYR A 53 1.13 -2.48 3.71
CA TYR A 53 0.64 -3.36 2.66
C TYR A 53 0.33 -4.75 3.21
N ILE A 54 -0.54 -5.48 2.51
CA ILE A 54 -0.77 -6.91 2.73
C ILE A 54 -0.57 -7.70 1.44
N VAL A 55 -0.27 -8.99 1.59
CA VAL A 55 -0.27 -9.98 0.49
C VAL A 55 -1.51 -10.85 0.70
N SER A 56 -2.39 -10.95 -0.30
CA SER A 56 -3.58 -11.81 -0.26
C SER A 56 -3.73 -12.55 -1.58
N GLY A 57 -3.56 -13.88 -1.55
CA GLY A 57 -3.53 -14.69 -2.76
C GLY A 57 -2.44 -14.19 -3.73
N ASN A 58 -2.80 -13.93 -4.98
CA ASN A 58 -1.91 -13.38 -6.01
C ASN A 58 -1.89 -11.84 -6.05
N ALA A 59 -2.35 -11.14 -5.01
CA ALA A 59 -2.38 -9.69 -4.98
C ALA A 59 -1.54 -9.10 -3.84
N ILE A 60 -0.96 -7.91 -4.08
CA ILE A 60 -0.55 -7.01 -3.00
C ILE A 60 -1.55 -5.85 -2.93
N MET A 61 -1.93 -5.49 -1.71
CA MET A 61 -2.81 -4.36 -1.45
C MET A 61 -2.03 -3.35 -0.60
N LEU A 62 -1.88 -2.13 -1.10
CA LEU A 62 -1.31 -1.01 -0.34
C LEU A 62 -2.43 -0.29 0.42
N CYS A 63 -2.21 -0.06 1.71
CA CYS A 63 -3.19 0.49 2.64
C CYS A 63 -2.86 1.95 2.95
N GLN A 64 -3.85 2.84 2.86
CA GLN A 64 -3.64 4.24 3.23
C GLN A 64 -3.31 4.36 4.71
N VAL A 65 -2.09 4.81 5.00
CA VAL A 65 -1.51 5.09 6.33
C VAL A 65 -1.40 3.89 7.29
N GLN A 66 -2.41 3.02 7.40
CA GLN A 66 -2.53 2.00 8.43
C GLN A 66 -3.06 0.67 7.84
N ILE A 67 -2.63 -0.46 8.39
CA ILE A 67 -2.87 -1.80 7.82
C ILE A 67 -4.33 -2.24 7.94
N GLU A 68 -5.04 -1.74 8.95
CA GLU A 68 -6.44 -2.08 9.25
C GLU A 68 -7.38 -1.74 8.09
N VAL A 69 -7.00 -0.74 7.27
CA VAL A 69 -7.73 -0.38 6.05
C VAL A 69 -7.78 -1.56 5.07
N CYS A 70 -6.68 -2.30 4.94
CA CYS A 70 -6.65 -3.48 4.07
C CYS A 70 -7.32 -4.69 4.73
N ASP A 71 -7.18 -4.87 6.05
CA ASP A 71 -7.78 -6.01 6.76
C ASP A 71 -9.32 -5.96 6.67
N GLU A 72 -9.92 -4.80 6.96
CA GLU A 72 -11.38 -4.59 6.85
C GLU A 72 -11.89 -4.88 5.43
N LEU A 73 -11.16 -4.42 4.41
CA LEU A 73 -11.52 -4.66 3.02
C LEU A 73 -11.37 -6.14 2.63
N ALA A 74 -10.28 -6.78 3.04
CA ALA A 74 -10.03 -8.19 2.76
C ALA A 74 -11.07 -9.11 3.44
N GLU A 75 -11.57 -8.72 4.62
CA GLU A 75 -12.68 -9.41 5.28
C GLU A 75 -14.01 -9.23 4.55
N GLY A 76 -14.29 -8.02 4.05
CA GLY A 76 -15.54 -7.71 3.35
C GLY A 76 -15.66 -8.29 1.93
N LEU A 77 -14.55 -8.69 1.32
CA LEU A 77 -14.51 -9.29 -0.04
C LEU A 77 -14.62 -10.83 -0.04
N LYS A 78 -14.80 -11.46 1.12
CA LYS A 78 -14.98 -12.90 1.26
C LYS A 78 -16.35 -13.39 0.77
#